data_AF-A0A496LH01-F1
#
_entry.id   AF-A0A496LH01-F1
#
_cell.length_a   1.000
_cell.length_b   1.000
_cell.length_c   1.000
_cell.angle_alpha   90.00
_cell.angle_beta   90.00
_cell.angle_gamma   90.00
#
_symmetry.space_group_name_H-M   'P 1'
#
loop_
_entity.id
_entity.type
_entity.pdbx_description
1 polymer ?
#
loop_
_entity_poly.entity_id
_entity_poly.type
_entity_poly.pdbx_seq_one_letter_code
_entity_poly.pdbx_strand_id
1 'polypeptide(L)'
;IIGSATIDAENILWIEKKRNNKSQNIFDTKYFFISTDQSLRRWDYQREDKTPIVLLPSQWMSILLRYLNRTEDDFKSFVSFLNLKNNEVLINSERLHVVLAGISEMTTNIEQQQFIFDNLVENKFKDIISEDSTNEQIFENVKMFAKSKLENEVEKLKKQNKDLVEKHEKLSLNMAEHQTTVAGDIQKLQEETQKNNKALIESRQENKHLKDSLAEKEFEKWQNTAKWLVCIGVLIIIFTILQFCWQSWEYNFPYYLIKKIDELDSDTQKNTLRALMYSPLIGLCSIIKMVWGRLFSRENKERKKDTINENLNKKFVHKDNG
;
A
#
# COMPACT_ATOMS: atom_id res chain seq x y z
N ILE A 1 -29.69 2.16 32.31
CA ILE A 1 -30.09 0.83 32.81
C ILE A 1 -31.13 0.31 31.83
N ILE A 2 -30.74 -0.62 30.95
CA ILE A 2 -31.69 -1.29 30.05
C ILE A 2 -32.59 -2.14 30.96
N GLY A 3 -33.90 -1.93 30.88
CA GLY A 3 -34.86 -2.61 31.78
C GLY A 3 -34.93 -4.11 31.49
N SER A 4 -35.34 -4.91 32.48
CA SER A 4 -35.56 -6.36 32.28
C SER A 4 -36.46 -6.65 31.09
N ALA A 5 -37.54 -5.87 30.93
CA ALA A 5 -38.52 -6.03 29.86
C ALA A 5 -37.92 -5.87 28.44
N THR A 6 -36.93 -5.00 28.26
CA THR A 6 -36.28 -4.82 26.95
C THR A 6 -35.40 -6.03 26.59
N ILE A 7 -34.76 -6.65 27.58
CA ILE A 7 -33.95 -7.86 27.38
C ILE A 7 -34.86 -9.06 27.06
N ASP A 8 -35.99 -9.19 27.76
CA ASP A 8 -36.97 -10.24 27.51
C ASP A 8 -37.57 -10.14 26.10
N ALA A 9 -37.84 -8.92 25.62
CA ALA A 9 -38.32 -8.68 24.26
C ALA A 9 -37.26 -9.03 23.19
N GLU A 10 -35.98 -8.68 23.43
CA GLU A 10 -34.87 -9.03 22.53
C GLU A 10 -34.67 -10.55 22.40
N ASN A 11 -34.75 -11.26 23.53
CA ASN A 11 -34.63 -12.72 23.56
C ASN A 11 -35.75 -13.40 22.77
N ILE A 12 -36.98 -12.92 22.91
CA ILE A 12 -38.14 -13.45 22.18
C ILE A 12 -38.00 -13.21 20.68
N LEU A 13 -37.63 -12.00 20.27
CA LEU A 13 -37.37 -11.68 18.86
C LEU A 13 -36.24 -12.55 18.26
N TRP A 14 -35.20 -12.82 19.04
CA TRP A 14 -34.10 -13.69 18.60
C TRP A 14 -34.59 -15.12 18.33
N ILE A 15 -35.45 -15.67 19.19
CA ILE A 15 -36.02 -17.00 19.02
C ILE A 15 -37.00 -17.03 17.84
N GLU A 16 -37.82 -16.00 17.64
CA GLU A 16 -38.69 -15.87 16.46
C GLU A 16 -37.89 -15.97 15.15
N LYS A 17 -36.76 -15.23 15.06
CA LYS A 17 -35.86 -15.29 13.90
C LYS A 17 -35.29 -16.69 13.68
N LYS A 18 -34.95 -17.41 14.76
CA LYS A 18 -34.44 -18.79 14.68
C LYS A 18 -35.51 -19.80 14.26
N ARG A 19 -36.78 -19.55 14.58
CA ARG A 19 -37.91 -20.42 14.22
C ARG A 19 -38.33 -20.28 12.74
N ASN A 20 -37.98 -19.18 12.07
CA ASN A 20 -38.23 -18.95 10.63
C ASN A 20 -39.63 -19.38 10.17
N ASN A 21 -40.67 -18.98 10.94
CA ASN A 21 -42.10 -19.30 10.76
C ASN A 21 -42.52 -20.79 10.88
N LYS A 22 -41.63 -21.71 11.26
CA LYS A 22 -41.97 -23.13 11.51
C LYS A 22 -42.57 -23.35 12.91
N SER A 23 -43.80 -22.89 13.13
CA SER A 23 -44.39 -22.77 14.49
C SER A 23 -45.84 -23.25 14.60
N GLN A 24 -46.26 -24.17 13.74
CA GLN A 24 -47.61 -24.74 13.83
C GLN A 24 -47.70 -25.89 14.84
N ASN A 25 -46.60 -26.62 15.11
CA ASN A 25 -46.58 -27.73 16.05
C ASN A 25 -45.46 -27.60 17.08
N ILE A 26 -45.79 -27.86 18.35
CA ILE A 26 -44.88 -27.76 19.49
C ILE A 26 -43.72 -28.76 19.38
N PHE A 27 -43.92 -29.89 18.69
CA PHE A 27 -42.89 -30.93 18.54
C PHE A 27 -41.93 -30.69 17.38
N ASP A 28 -42.34 -29.90 16.38
CA ASP A 28 -41.48 -29.52 15.26
C ASP A 28 -40.65 -28.26 15.57
N THR A 29 -41.00 -27.57 16.66
CA THR A 29 -40.36 -26.33 17.11
C THR A 29 -39.15 -26.65 17.99
N LYS A 30 -37.96 -26.19 17.61
CA LYS A 30 -36.69 -26.55 18.28
C LYS A 30 -36.26 -25.62 19.41
N TYR A 31 -36.63 -24.35 19.35
CA TYR A 31 -36.09 -23.31 20.24
C TYR A 31 -37.20 -22.77 21.13
N PHE A 32 -37.02 -22.79 22.45
CA PHE A 32 -37.97 -22.28 23.43
C PHE A 32 -37.29 -21.33 24.41
N PHE A 33 -38.06 -20.39 24.94
CA PHE A 33 -37.62 -19.53 26.04
C PHE A 33 -38.23 -20.06 27.34
N ILE A 34 -37.38 -20.44 28.30
CA ILE A 34 -37.84 -21.01 29.56
C ILE A 34 -37.88 -19.89 30.60
N SER A 35 -39.07 -19.58 31.11
CA SER A 35 -39.24 -18.56 32.13
C SER A 35 -40.34 -18.94 33.12
N THR A 36 -40.18 -18.51 34.36
CA THR A 36 -41.20 -18.64 35.43
C THR A 36 -42.10 -17.41 35.52
N ASP A 37 -41.81 -16.34 34.77
CA ASP A 37 -42.63 -15.13 34.74
C ASP A 37 -43.96 -15.37 34.00
N GLN A 38 -45.05 -15.36 34.78
CA GLN A 38 -46.40 -15.57 34.26
C GLN A 38 -46.88 -14.39 33.41
N SER A 39 -46.38 -13.18 33.65
CA SER A 39 -46.76 -11.97 32.92
C SER A 39 -46.22 -12.04 31.50
N LEU A 40 -44.94 -12.40 31.36
CA LEU A 40 -44.29 -12.59 30.06
C LEU A 40 -44.93 -13.71 29.24
N ARG A 41 -45.23 -14.84 29.90
CA ARG A 41 -45.91 -15.97 29.26
C ARG A 41 -47.32 -15.60 28.78
N ARG A 42 -48.08 -14.88 29.60
CA ARG A 42 -49.44 -14.44 29.24
C ARG A 42 -49.41 -13.48 28.06
N TRP A 43 -48.43 -12.57 28.05
CA TRP A 43 -48.20 -11.68 26.93
C TRP A 43 -47.87 -12.45 25.65
N ASP A 44 -46.92 -13.38 25.69
CA ASP A 44 -46.53 -14.21 24.54
C ASP A 44 -47.70 -15.04 23.98
N TYR A 45 -48.48 -15.67 24.86
CA TYR A 45 -49.66 -16.45 24.49
C TYR A 45 -50.77 -15.63 23.81
N GLN A 46 -50.84 -14.33 24.08
CA GLN A 46 -51.89 -13.45 23.55
C GLN A 46 -51.52 -12.78 22.22
N ARG A 47 -50.25 -12.85 21.78
CA ARG A 47 -49.76 -12.11 20.61
C ARG A 47 -50.16 -12.74 19.28
N GLU A 48 -50.04 -14.06 19.15
CA GLU A 48 -50.27 -14.78 17.90
C GLU A 48 -50.85 -16.18 18.15
N ASP A 49 -51.67 -16.68 17.22
CA ASP A 49 -52.22 -18.04 17.23
C ASP A 49 -51.18 -19.06 16.71
N LYS A 50 -50.02 -19.10 17.37
CA LYS A 50 -48.88 -19.98 17.07
C LYS A 50 -48.40 -20.66 18.35
N THR A 51 -47.50 -21.63 18.22
CA THR A 51 -46.92 -22.28 19.40
C THR A 51 -46.17 -21.27 20.27
N PRO A 52 -46.48 -21.17 21.58
CA PRO A 52 -45.87 -20.17 22.44
C PRO A 52 -44.35 -20.33 22.47
N ILE A 53 -43.66 -19.19 22.51
CA ILE A 53 -42.21 -19.10 22.62
C ILE A 53 -41.80 -19.34 24.07
N VAL A 54 -42.56 -18.77 25.00
CA VAL A 54 -42.28 -18.81 26.42
C VAL A 54 -42.97 -20.02 27.07
N LEU A 55 -42.18 -20.96 27.57
CA LEU A 55 -42.65 -22.15 28.27
C LEU A 55 -42.27 -22.13 29.75
N LEU A 56 -43.15 -22.72 30.56
CA LEU A 56 -42.79 -23.04 31.94
C LEU A 56 -41.76 -24.19 31.97
N PRO A 57 -40.87 -24.21 32.98
CA PRO A 57 -39.95 -25.33 33.18
C PRO A 57 -40.64 -26.70 33.22
N SER A 58 -41.85 -26.78 33.80
CA SER A 58 -42.63 -28.02 33.85
C SER A 58 -43.12 -28.50 32.47
N GLN A 59 -43.53 -27.58 31.61
CA GLN A 59 -43.95 -27.87 30.23
C GLN A 59 -42.76 -28.30 29.38
N TRP A 60 -41.62 -27.64 29.55
CA TRP A 60 -40.37 -28.04 28.92
C TRP A 60 -39.94 -29.44 29.36
N MET A 61 -40.09 -29.77 30.65
CA MET A 61 -39.82 -31.12 31.15
C MET A 61 -40.71 -32.18 30.51
N SER A 62 -42.00 -31.91 30.29
CA SER A 62 -42.90 -32.83 29.57
C SER A 62 -42.46 -33.07 28.12
N ILE A 63 -41.96 -32.04 27.43
CA ILE A 63 -41.40 -32.17 26.08
C ILE A 63 -40.11 -33.00 26.14
N LEU A 64 -39.22 -32.73 27.09
CA LEU A 64 -37.98 -33.50 27.27
C LEU A 64 -38.24 -34.97 27.56
N LEU A 65 -39.20 -35.30 28.42
CA LEU A 65 -39.57 -36.68 28.75
C LEU A 65 -40.05 -37.46 27.51
N ARG A 66 -40.67 -36.80 26.53
CA ARG A 66 -40.99 -37.42 25.24
C ARG A 66 -39.73 -37.87 24.48
N TYR A 67 -38.64 -37.12 24.57
CA TYR A 67 -37.36 -37.43 23.91
C TYR A 67 -36.43 -38.31 24.77
N LEU A 68 -36.59 -38.28 26.10
CA LEU A 68 -35.74 -38.98 27.07
C LEU A 68 -36.25 -40.37 27.48
N ASN A 69 -37.37 -40.85 26.92
CA ASN A 69 -37.83 -42.22 27.11
C ASN A 69 -36.90 -43.23 26.40
N ARG A 70 -35.77 -43.53 27.04
CA ARG A 70 -35.12 -44.84 27.00
C ARG A 70 -34.56 -45.13 28.39
N THR A 71 -35.37 -45.70 29.30
CA THR A 71 -34.95 -46.77 30.23
C THR A 71 -36.09 -47.39 31.07
N GLU A 72 -36.17 -48.72 30.95
CA GLU A 72 -36.47 -49.82 31.89
C GLU A 72 -37.81 -49.99 32.63
N ASP A 73 -38.79 -49.08 32.59
CA ASP A 73 -40.18 -49.43 32.96
C ASP A 73 -41.17 -49.15 31.81
N ASP A 74 -41.06 -50.02 30.81
CA ASP A 74 -41.54 -49.85 29.44
C ASP A 74 -43.04 -50.08 29.23
N PHE A 75 -43.82 -50.52 30.23
CA PHE A 75 -45.21 -50.97 29.97
C PHE A 75 -46.27 -49.84 30.00
N LYS A 76 -46.21 -48.92 30.96
CA LYS A 76 -47.25 -47.86 31.12
C LYS A 76 -47.07 -46.71 30.13
N SER A 77 -45.81 -46.43 29.75
CA SER A 77 -45.44 -45.48 28.70
C SER A 77 -45.78 -45.99 27.29
N PHE A 78 -45.78 -47.31 27.08
CA PHE A 78 -46.18 -47.98 25.83
C PHE A 78 -47.69 -47.89 25.54
N VAL A 79 -48.54 -48.00 26.57
CA VAL A 79 -50.01 -48.03 26.37
C VAL A 79 -50.61 -46.63 26.10
N SER A 80 -50.06 -45.55 26.66
CA SER A 80 -50.56 -44.19 26.37
C SER A 80 -50.00 -43.61 25.05
N PHE A 81 -48.89 -44.16 24.53
CA PHE A 81 -48.34 -43.84 23.21
C PHE A 81 -49.15 -44.46 22.05
N LEU A 82 -49.72 -45.65 22.24
CA LEU A 82 -50.52 -46.38 21.23
C LEU A 82 -51.83 -45.68 20.81
N ASN A 83 -52.28 -44.64 21.54
CA ASN A 83 -53.53 -43.92 21.25
C ASN A 83 -53.36 -42.60 20.45
N LEU A 84 -52.17 -42.32 19.89
CA LEU A 84 -52.00 -41.26 18.90
C LEU A 84 -52.14 -41.86 17.49
N LYS A 85 -53.30 -41.70 16.85
CA LYS A 85 -53.49 -42.01 15.43
C LYS A 85 -52.57 -41.13 14.57
N ASN A 86 -51.49 -41.70 14.05
CA ASN A 86 -50.67 -41.12 12.98
C ASN A 86 -51.27 -41.50 11.61
N ASN A 87 -52.04 -40.61 10.99
CA ASN A 87 -52.36 -40.72 9.57
C ASN A 87 -51.28 -40.01 8.75
N GLU A 88 -50.13 -40.64 8.45
CA GLU A 88 -49.20 -40.12 7.43
C GLU A 88 -48.43 -41.26 6.73
N VAL A 89 -49.09 -42.01 5.85
CA VAL A 89 -48.41 -42.65 4.70
C VAL A 89 -49.20 -42.26 3.46
N LEU A 90 -48.84 -41.13 2.86
CA LEU A 90 -49.53 -40.59 1.67
C LEU A 90 -49.24 -41.40 0.39
N ILE A 91 -48.23 -42.29 0.36
CA ILE A 91 -47.77 -42.96 -0.87
C ILE A 91 -47.40 -44.43 -0.63
N ASN A 92 -47.97 -45.32 -1.45
CA ASN A 92 -47.60 -46.72 -1.57
C ASN A 92 -46.33 -46.89 -2.44
N SER A 93 -45.49 -47.89 -2.13
CA SER A 93 -44.23 -48.21 -2.84
C SER A 93 -44.39 -48.27 -4.36
N GLU A 94 -45.49 -48.85 -4.85
CA GLU A 94 -45.80 -48.96 -6.27
C GLU A 94 -45.95 -47.59 -6.96
N ARG A 95 -46.64 -46.64 -6.32
CA ARG A 95 -46.82 -45.27 -6.84
C ARG A 95 -45.50 -44.51 -6.87
N LEU A 96 -44.57 -44.80 -5.96
CA LEU A 96 -43.25 -44.18 -5.93
C LEU A 96 -42.37 -44.65 -7.11
N HIS A 97 -42.46 -45.92 -7.49
CA HIS A 97 -41.79 -46.43 -8.69
C HIS A 97 -42.33 -45.80 -9.98
N VAL A 98 -43.64 -45.54 -10.05
CA VAL A 98 -44.27 -44.83 -11.18
C VAL A 98 -43.77 -43.39 -11.28
N VAL A 99 -43.66 -42.68 -10.14
CA VAL A 99 -43.07 -41.33 -10.10
C VAL A 99 -41.61 -41.35 -10.60
N LEU A 100 -40.78 -42.26 -10.10
CA LEU A 100 -39.38 -42.36 -10.52
C LEU A 100 -39.25 -42.71 -12.00
N ALA A 101 -40.11 -43.58 -12.52
CA ALA A 101 -40.15 -43.90 -13.95
C ALA A 101 -40.51 -42.67 -14.80
N GLY A 102 -41.48 -41.85 -14.36
CA GLY A 102 -41.88 -40.62 -15.05
C GLY A 102 -40.76 -39.56 -15.07
N ILE A 103 -40.00 -39.42 -13.98
CA ILE A 103 -38.83 -38.52 -13.94
C ILE A 103 -37.71 -39.03 -14.84
N SER A 104 -37.45 -40.34 -14.83
CA SER A 104 -36.40 -40.99 -15.62
C SER A 104 -36.64 -40.91 -17.13
N GLU A 105 -37.90 -40.85 -17.57
CA GLU A 105 -38.22 -40.61 -18.98
C GLU A 105 -37.82 -39.18 -19.43
N MET A 106 -37.94 -38.19 -18.53
CA MET A 106 -37.69 -36.78 -18.87
C MET A 106 -36.22 -36.37 -18.76
N THR A 107 -35.46 -36.99 -17.87
CA THR A 107 -34.03 -36.71 -17.74
C THR A 107 -33.25 -37.96 -17.38
N THR A 108 -32.07 -38.11 -17.98
CA THR A 108 -31.13 -39.19 -17.71
C THR A 108 -30.07 -38.82 -16.67
N ASN A 109 -30.01 -37.55 -16.26
CA ASN A 109 -29.01 -37.07 -15.30
C ASN A 109 -29.53 -37.29 -13.86
N ILE A 110 -28.78 -38.09 -13.09
CA ILE A 110 -29.10 -38.46 -11.71
C ILE A 110 -29.28 -37.23 -10.80
N GLU A 111 -28.48 -36.17 -10.97
CA GLU A 111 -28.58 -34.96 -10.16
C GLU A 111 -29.87 -34.19 -10.43
N GLN A 112 -30.30 -34.14 -11.70
CA GLN A 112 -31.56 -33.52 -12.09
C GLN A 112 -32.75 -34.37 -11.64
N GLN A 113 -32.63 -35.70 -11.70
CA GLN A 113 -33.64 -36.61 -11.18
C GLN A 113 -33.85 -36.42 -9.67
N GLN A 114 -32.75 -36.34 -8.90
CA GLN A 114 -32.79 -36.06 -7.46
C GLN A 114 -33.41 -34.70 -7.17
N PHE A 115 -33.00 -33.65 -7.88
CA PHE A 115 -33.57 -32.32 -7.72
C PHE A 115 -35.08 -32.27 -7.98
N ILE A 116 -35.55 -32.91 -9.05
CA ILE A 116 -36.98 -32.99 -9.37
C ILE A 116 -37.72 -33.79 -8.30
N PHE A 117 -37.15 -34.91 -7.85
CA PHE A 117 -37.72 -35.74 -6.80
C PHE A 117 -37.83 -35.02 -5.45
N ASP A 118 -36.77 -34.32 -5.02
CA ASP A 118 -36.76 -33.53 -3.79
C ASP A 118 -37.83 -32.43 -3.84
N ASN A 119 -37.96 -31.74 -4.98
CA ASN A 119 -39.03 -30.75 -5.20
C ASN A 119 -40.43 -31.36 -5.14
N LEU A 120 -40.61 -32.61 -5.58
CA LEU A 120 -41.89 -33.32 -5.51
C LEU A 120 -42.23 -33.72 -4.06
N VAL A 121 -41.23 -34.18 -3.32
CA VAL A 121 -41.35 -34.55 -1.90
C VAL A 121 -41.63 -33.33 -1.01
N GLU A 122 -40.93 -32.22 -1.25
CA GLU A 122 -41.16 -30.95 -0.51
C GLU A 122 -42.57 -30.40 -0.72
N ASN A 123 -43.13 -30.57 -1.92
CA ASN A 123 -44.51 -30.21 -2.21
C ASN A 123 -45.52 -31.28 -1.76
N LYS A 124 -45.07 -32.32 -1.04
CA LYS A 124 -45.89 -33.45 -0.56
C LYS A 124 -46.74 -34.10 -1.65
N PHE A 125 -46.27 -34.10 -2.90
CA PHE A 125 -47.01 -34.63 -4.06
C PHE A 125 -48.40 -33.99 -4.25
N LYS A 126 -48.61 -32.81 -3.66
CA LYS A 126 -49.84 -32.05 -3.77
C LYS A 126 -50.08 -31.74 -5.26
N ASP A 127 -51.33 -31.94 -5.70
CA ASP A 127 -51.79 -31.82 -7.09
C ASP A 127 -51.33 -32.93 -8.06
N ILE A 128 -50.51 -33.89 -7.61
CA ILE A 128 -49.99 -34.99 -8.46
C ILE A 128 -50.58 -36.34 -8.05
N ILE A 129 -50.81 -36.55 -6.76
CA ILE A 129 -51.40 -37.79 -6.22
C ILE A 129 -52.66 -37.42 -5.41
N SER A 130 -53.83 -37.74 -5.97
CA SER A 130 -55.12 -37.74 -5.26
C SER A 130 -55.53 -39.18 -4.93
N GLU A 131 -56.40 -39.39 -3.93
CA GLU A 131 -56.86 -40.74 -3.53
C GLU A 131 -57.43 -41.54 -4.72
N ASP A 132 -58.06 -40.87 -5.68
CA ASP A 132 -58.70 -41.47 -6.87
C ASP A 132 -57.82 -41.52 -8.15
N SER A 133 -56.56 -41.08 -8.09
CA SER A 133 -55.72 -41.00 -9.30
C SER A 133 -55.14 -42.36 -9.72
N THR A 134 -55.28 -42.70 -11.01
CA THR A 134 -54.70 -43.91 -11.61
C THR A 134 -53.19 -43.73 -11.83
N ASN A 135 -52.44 -44.83 -11.84
CA ASN A 135 -50.99 -44.82 -12.05
C ASN A 135 -50.58 -44.09 -13.35
N GLU A 136 -51.35 -44.20 -14.43
CA GLU A 136 -51.10 -43.50 -15.70
C GLU A 136 -51.26 -41.98 -15.58
N GLN A 137 -52.21 -41.51 -14.78
CA GLN A 137 -52.42 -40.07 -14.54
C GLN A 137 -51.30 -39.48 -13.68
N ILE A 138 -50.84 -40.24 -12.68
CA ILE A 138 -49.69 -39.87 -11.84
C ILE A 138 -48.43 -39.75 -12.71
N PHE A 139 -48.22 -40.68 -13.64
CA PHE A 139 -47.09 -40.67 -14.56
C PHE A 139 -47.05 -39.41 -15.45
N GLU A 140 -48.16 -39.08 -16.11
CA GLU A 140 -48.24 -37.88 -16.98
C GLU A 140 -48.13 -36.57 -16.20
N ASN A 141 -48.69 -36.50 -15.00
CA ASN A 141 -48.57 -35.30 -14.16
C ASN A 141 -47.12 -35.07 -13.69
N VAL A 142 -46.42 -36.14 -13.31
CA VAL A 142 -44.99 -36.08 -12.95
C VAL A 142 -44.14 -35.65 -14.15
N LYS A 143 -44.45 -36.15 -15.34
CA LYS A 143 -43.79 -35.79 -16.59
C LYS A 143 -43.95 -34.31 -16.94
N MET A 144 -45.16 -33.79 -16.84
CA MET A 144 -45.46 -32.37 -17.04
C MET A 144 -44.75 -31.48 -16.01
N PHE A 145 -44.70 -31.90 -14.75
CA PHE A 145 -43.99 -31.17 -13.69
C PHE A 145 -42.47 -31.16 -13.95
N ALA A 146 -41.88 -32.31 -14.24
CA ALA A 146 -40.46 -32.46 -14.55
C ALA A 146 -40.07 -31.58 -15.75
N LYS A 147 -40.87 -31.59 -16.82
CA LYS A 147 -40.67 -30.74 -18.00
C LYS A 147 -40.71 -29.26 -17.65
N SER A 148 -41.73 -28.80 -16.93
CA SER A 148 -41.85 -27.39 -16.54
C SER A 148 -40.67 -26.93 -15.67
N LYS A 149 -40.21 -27.76 -14.73
CA LYS A 149 -39.06 -27.44 -13.87
C LYS A 149 -37.76 -27.36 -14.66
N LEU A 150 -37.53 -28.28 -15.58
CA LEU A 150 -36.36 -28.28 -16.46
C LEU A 150 -36.37 -27.06 -17.39
N GLU A 151 -37.52 -26.71 -17.99
CA GLU A 151 -37.66 -25.53 -18.86
C GLU A 151 -37.38 -24.23 -18.09
N ASN A 152 -37.91 -24.09 -16.87
CA ASN A 152 -37.65 -22.93 -16.01
C ASN A 152 -36.15 -22.77 -15.67
N GLU A 153 -35.45 -23.87 -15.38
CA GLU A 153 -34.02 -23.81 -15.06
C GLU A 153 -33.19 -23.45 -16.30
N VAL A 154 -33.54 -23.99 -17.48
CA VAL A 154 -32.91 -23.61 -18.75
C VAL A 154 -33.11 -22.12 -19.05
N GLU A 155 -34.31 -21.59 -18.83
CA GLU A 155 -34.59 -20.17 -19.03
C GLU A 155 -33.78 -19.28 -18.07
N LYS A 156 -33.71 -19.66 -16.80
CA LYS A 156 -32.90 -18.98 -15.79
C LYS A 156 -31.42 -18.97 -16.14
N LEU A 157 -30.87 -20.11 -16.54
CA LEU A 157 -29.48 -20.23 -16.99
C LEU A 157 -29.22 -19.38 -18.23
N LYS A 158 -30.16 -19.34 -19.18
CA LYS A 158 -30.06 -18.50 -20.38
C LYS A 158 -30.04 -17.01 -20.04
N LYS A 159 -30.84 -16.58 -19.07
CA LYS A 159 -30.84 -15.19 -18.59
C LYS A 159 -29.52 -14.84 -17.89
N GLN A 160 -29.04 -15.71 -17.00
CA GLN A 160 -27.75 -15.53 -16.33
C GLN A 160 -26.58 -15.44 -17.30
N ASN A 161 -26.56 -16.30 -18.32
CA ASN A 161 -25.53 -16.24 -19.37
C ASN A 161 -25.58 -14.93 -20.16
N LYS A 162 -26.78 -14.43 -20.51
CA LYS A 162 -26.91 -13.12 -21.18
C LYS A 162 -26.36 -11.99 -20.31
N ASP A 163 -26.74 -11.95 -19.04
CA ASP A 163 -26.27 -10.92 -18.10
C ASP A 163 -24.75 -11.01 -17.89
N LEU A 164 -24.17 -12.21 -17.88
CA LEU A 164 -22.72 -12.42 -17.79
C LEU A 164 -22.00 -11.94 -19.04
N VAL A 165 -22.52 -12.23 -20.23
CA VAL A 165 -21.94 -11.77 -21.51
C VAL A 165 -21.95 -10.24 -21.56
N GLU A 166 -23.07 -9.59 -21.21
CA GLU A 166 -23.18 -8.13 -21.20
C GLU A 166 -22.19 -7.49 -20.20
N LYS A 167 -22.04 -8.07 -19.01
CA LYS A 167 -21.04 -7.62 -18.02
C LYS A 167 -19.61 -7.79 -18.54
N HIS A 168 -19.32 -8.89 -19.23
CA HIS A 168 -18.00 -9.15 -19.79
C HIS A 168 -17.66 -8.17 -20.91
N GLU A 169 -18.60 -7.86 -21.80
CA GLU A 169 -18.42 -6.84 -22.84
C GLU A 169 -18.19 -5.44 -22.25
N LYS A 170 -18.97 -5.07 -21.22
CA LYS A 170 -18.75 -3.78 -20.54
C LYS A 170 -17.39 -3.71 -19.85
N LEU A 171 -16.96 -4.81 -19.22
CA LEU A 171 -15.65 -4.89 -18.58
C LEU A 171 -14.52 -4.79 -19.60
N SER A 172 -14.62 -5.47 -20.75
CA SER A 172 -13.59 -5.43 -21.79
C SER A 172 -13.46 -4.05 -22.42
N LEU A 173 -14.57 -3.34 -22.65
CA LEU A 173 -14.56 -1.95 -23.11
C LEU A 173 -13.87 -1.02 -22.10
N ASN A 174 -14.25 -1.08 -20.83
CA ASN A 174 -13.61 -0.29 -19.77
C ASN A 174 -12.12 -0.60 -19.64
N MET A 175 -11.72 -1.86 -19.82
CA MET A 175 -10.32 -2.27 -19.76
C MET A 175 -9.52 -1.71 -20.93
N ALA A 176 -10.08 -1.70 -22.14
CA ALA A 176 -9.46 -1.08 -23.30
C ALA A 176 -9.29 0.44 -23.13
N GLU A 177 -10.32 1.12 -22.61
CA GLU A 177 -10.25 2.56 -22.30
C GLU A 177 -9.23 2.88 -21.19
N HIS A 178 -9.18 2.05 -20.15
CA HIS A 178 -8.19 2.22 -19.10
C HIS A 178 -6.77 1.99 -19.64
N GLN A 179 -6.58 1.00 -20.51
CA GLN A 179 -5.28 0.70 -21.12
C GLN A 179 -4.77 1.85 -21.99
N THR A 180 -5.64 2.51 -22.77
CA THR A 180 -5.25 3.70 -23.56
C THR A 180 -4.90 4.88 -22.67
N THR A 181 -5.65 5.10 -21.59
CA THR A 181 -5.39 6.17 -20.61
C THR A 181 -4.04 5.95 -19.93
N VAL A 182 -3.79 4.74 -19.42
CA VAL A 182 -2.53 4.38 -18.76
C VAL A 182 -1.34 4.51 -19.72
N ALA A 183 -1.50 4.09 -20.98
CA ALA A 183 -0.44 4.27 -21.98
C ALA A 183 -0.11 5.75 -22.21
N GLY A 184 -1.12 6.63 -22.24
CA GLY A 184 -0.94 8.07 -22.34
C GLY A 184 -0.22 8.67 -21.13
N ASP A 185 -0.57 8.25 -19.92
CA ASP A 185 0.06 8.74 -18.70
C ASP A 185 1.52 8.25 -18.58
N ILE A 186 1.81 7.01 -18.99
CA ILE A 186 3.19 6.50 -19.06
C ILE A 186 4.03 7.35 -20.01
N GLN A 187 3.50 7.71 -21.19
CA GLN A 187 4.22 8.58 -22.13
C GLN A 187 4.52 9.96 -21.53
N LYS A 188 3.54 10.60 -20.89
CA LYS A 188 3.74 11.90 -20.22
C LYS A 188 4.82 11.83 -19.14
N LEU A 189 4.77 10.80 -18.29
CA LEU A 189 5.78 10.60 -17.25
C LEU A 189 7.18 10.37 -17.82
N GLN A 190 7.28 9.65 -18.93
CA GLN A 190 8.55 9.46 -19.64
C GLN A 190 9.11 10.78 -20.18
N GLU A 191 8.26 11.61 -20.79
CA GLU A 191 8.64 12.93 -21.29
C GLU A 191 9.10 13.87 -20.17
N GLU A 192 8.36 13.93 -19.05
CA GLU A 192 8.74 14.72 -17.88
C GLU A 192 10.07 14.25 -17.28
N THR A 193 10.25 12.93 -17.16
CA THR A 193 11.50 12.35 -16.66
C THR A 193 12.68 12.69 -17.58
N GLN A 194 12.48 12.63 -18.90
CA GLN A 194 13.52 12.99 -19.86
C GLN A 194 13.86 14.48 -19.79
N LYS A 195 12.86 15.35 -19.65
CA LYS A 195 13.06 16.80 -19.48
C LYS A 195 13.82 17.12 -18.20
N ASN A 196 13.43 16.51 -17.08
CA ASN A 196 14.09 16.69 -15.79
C ASN A 196 15.54 16.18 -15.82
N ASN A 197 15.80 15.05 -16.48
CA ASN A 197 17.15 14.53 -16.66
C ASN A 197 18.02 15.47 -17.51
N LYS A 198 17.48 16.06 -18.57
CA LYS A 198 18.21 17.07 -19.37
C LYS A 198 18.56 18.30 -18.53
N ALA A 199 17.58 18.86 -17.81
CA ALA A 199 17.80 20.01 -16.92
C ALA A 199 18.83 19.72 -15.81
N LEU A 200 18.81 18.50 -15.26
CA LEU A 200 19.79 18.08 -14.26
C LEU A 200 21.21 17.98 -14.84
N ILE A 201 21.35 17.47 -16.07
CA ILE A 201 22.65 17.40 -16.75
C ILE A 201 23.18 18.81 -17.03
N GLU A 202 22.34 19.71 -17.55
CA GLU A 202 22.69 21.11 -17.81
C GLU A 202 23.14 21.81 -16.53
N SER A 203 22.38 21.68 -15.43
CA SER A 203 22.75 22.25 -14.14
C SER A 203 24.06 21.65 -13.58
N ARG A 204 24.30 20.35 -13.76
CA ARG A 204 25.58 19.73 -13.37
C ARG A 204 26.75 20.25 -14.19
N GLN A 205 26.56 20.47 -15.49
CA GLN A 205 27.57 21.04 -16.37
C GLN A 205 27.88 22.48 -15.98
N GLU A 206 26.87 23.30 -15.74
CA GLU A 206 27.03 24.68 -15.29
C GLU A 206 27.77 24.74 -13.94
N ASN A 207 27.35 23.92 -12.96
CA ASN A 207 28.02 23.83 -11.67
C ASN A 207 29.49 23.40 -11.79
N LYS A 208 29.79 22.46 -12.68
CA LYS A 208 31.17 22.05 -12.96
C LYS A 208 31.98 23.20 -13.55
N HIS A 209 31.46 23.87 -14.57
CA HIS A 209 32.10 25.02 -15.20
C HIS A 209 32.35 26.16 -14.19
N LEU A 210 31.36 26.46 -13.34
CA LEU A 210 31.50 27.46 -12.28
C LEU A 210 32.59 27.05 -11.28
N LYS A 211 32.62 25.79 -10.83
CA LYS A 211 33.68 25.28 -9.94
C LYS A 211 35.07 25.40 -10.57
N ASP A 212 35.21 25.01 -11.83
CA ASP A 212 36.46 25.10 -12.58
C ASP A 212 36.91 26.56 -12.72
N SER A 213 35.98 27.47 -13.04
CA SER A 213 36.26 28.92 -13.15
C SER A 213 36.69 29.55 -11.82
N LEU A 214 36.14 29.07 -10.70
CA LEU A 214 36.52 29.53 -9.36
C LEU A 214 37.91 29.01 -8.98
N ALA A 215 38.19 27.74 -9.27
CA ALA A 215 39.51 27.14 -9.06
C ALA A 215 40.59 27.87 -9.86
N GLU A 216 40.32 28.21 -11.11
CA GLU A 216 41.22 28.98 -11.96
C GLU A 216 41.48 30.38 -11.39
N LYS A 217 40.45 31.11 -10.97
CA LYS A 217 40.60 32.43 -10.33
C LYS A 217 41.42 32.36 -9.04
N GLU A 218 41.22 31.35 -8.20
CA GLU A 218 42.03 31.18 -6.98
C GLU A 218 43.49 30.85 -7.30
N PHE A 219 43.71 30.03 -8.32
CA PHE A 219 45.04 29.68 -8.81
C PHE A 219 45.76 30.90 -9.41
N GLU A 220 45.07 31.72 -10.19
CA GLU A 220 45.60 32.98 -10.73
C GLU A 220 45.98 33.97 -9.64
N LYS A 221 45.16 34.15 -8.58
CA LYS A 221 45.51 35.01 -7.43
C LYS A 221 46.80 34.56 -6.76
N TRP A 222 46.97 33.25 -6.58
CA TRP A 222 48.19 32.67 -6.00
C TRP A 222 49.43 32.94 -6.88
N GLN A 223 49.30 32.85 -8.20
CA GLN A 223 50.38 33.16 -9.15
C GLN A 223 50.66 34.67 -9.26
N ASN A 224 49.64 35.52 -9.29
CA ASN A 224 49.79 36.98 -9.41
C ASN A 224 50.54 37.58 -8.21
N THR A 225 50.38 36.98 -7.02
CA THR A 225 51.20 37.34 -5.85
C THR A 225 52.70 37.15 -6.13
N ALA A 226 53.08 36.08 -6.84
CA ALA A 226 54.47 35.85 -7.21
C ALA A 226 54.96 36.82 -8.29
N LYS A 227 54.11 37.20 -9.26
CA LYS A 227 54.45 38.21 -10.28
C LYS A 227 54.78 39.57 -9.65
N TRP A 228 54.00 40.01 -8.65
CA TRP A 228 54.31 41.22 -7.88
C TRP A 228 55.66 41.13 -7.15
N LEU A 229 55.98 39.97 -6.57
CA LEU A 229 57.28 39.73 -5.94
C LEU A 229 58.45 39.77 -6.95
N VAL A 230 58.23 39.33 -8.19
CA VAL A 230 59.23 39.48 -9.28
C VAL A 230 59.48 40.95 -9.57
N CYS A 231 58.44 41.79 -9.68
CA CYS A 231 58.61 43.23 -9.88
C CYS A 231 59.42 43.88 -8.75
N ILE A 232 59.13 43.51 -7.49
CA ILE A 232 59.89 43.98 -6.32
C ILE A 232 61.36 43.51 -6.40
N GLY A 233 61.60 42.26 -6.78
CA GLY A 233 62.95 41.72 -6.96
C GLY A 233 63.75 42.48 -8.02
N VAL A 234 63.12 42.82 -9.16
CA VAL A 234 63.75 43.63 -10.23
C VAL A 234 64.10 45.02 -9.72
N LEU A 235 63.23 45.68 -8.94
CA LEU A 235 63.52 46.98 -8.35
C LEU A 235 64.72 46.93 -7.39
N ILE A 236 64.86 45.86 -6.58
CA ILE A 236 66.02 45.67 -5.71
C ILE A 236 67.30 45.53 -6.54
N ILE A 237 67.27 44.77 -7.64
CA ILE A 237 68.43 44.62 -8.54
C ILE A 237 68.81 45.98 -9.15
N ILE A 238 67.85 46.73 -9.69
CA ILE A 238 68.09 48.07 -10.24
C ILE A 238 68.69 49.00 -9.18
N PHE A 239 68.15 48.97 -7.95
CA PHE A 239 68.67 49.76 -6.83
C PHE A 239 70.13 49.42 -6.52
N THR A 240 70.49 48.13 -6.54
CA THR A 240 71.88 47.69 -6.30
C THR A 240 72.83 48.07 -7.43
N ILE A 241 72.38 48.05 -8.69
CA ILE A 241 73.20 48.47 -9.84
C ILE A 241 73.48 49.98 -9.79
N LEU A 242 72.47 50.78 -9.46
CA LEU A 242 72.59 52.24 -9.34
C LEU A 242 73.54 52.70 -8.22
N GLN A 243 73.83 51.85 -7.23
CA GLN A 243 74.86 52.14 -6.21
C GLN A 243 76.26 52.21 -6.81
N PHE A 244 76.54 51.44 -7.87
CA PHE A 244 77.86 51.34 -8.49
C PHE A 244 77.96 52.06 -9.84
N CYS A 245 76.85 52.15 -10.59
CA CYS A 245 76.79 52.77 -11.91
C CYS A 245 76.20 54.19 -11.87
N TRP A 246 76.57 55.05 -12.84
CA TRP A 246 76.09 56.44 -12.97
C TRP A 246 76.32 57.33 -11.74
N GLN A 247 77.58 57.43 -11.29
CA GLN A 247 77.99 58.30 -10.19
C GLN A 247 77.91 59.81 -10.53
N SER A 248 77.95 60.16 -11.82
CA SER A 248 77.87 61.54 -12.32
C SER A 248 76.44 62.07 -12.47
N TRP A 249 75.41 61.28 -12.14
CA TRP A 249 74.02 61.67 -12.30
C TRP A 249 73.46 62.32 -11.03
N GLU A 250 73.00 63.57 -11.14
CA GLU A 250 72.51 64.37 -10.00
C GLU A 250 71.31 63.75 -9.27
N TYR A 251 70.51 62.94 -9.97
CA TYR A 251 69.31 62.29 -9.40
C TYR A 251 69.55 60.83 -8.98
N ASN A 252 70.81 60.36 -8.93
CA ASN A 252 71.12 59.01 -8.45
C ASN A 252 70.96 58.92 -6.93
N PHE A 253 69.73 58.64 -6.50
CA PHE A 253 69.35 58.54 -5.09
C PHE A 253 70.12 57.46 -4.31
N PRO A 254 70.31 56.22 -4.81
CA PRO A 254 71.12 55.21 -4.14
C PRO A 254 72.56 55.64 -3.87
N TYR A 255 73.20 56.31 -4.82
CA TYR A 255 74.57 56.81 -4.66
C TYR A 255 74.65 58.01 -3.71
N TYR A 256 73.68 58.93 -3.78
CA TYR A 256 73.57 60.06 -2.86
C TYR A 256 73.44 59.60 -1.39
N LEU A 257 72.67 58.53 -1.14
CA LEU A 257 72.56 57.93 0.19
C LEU A 257 73.91 57.40 0.69
N ILE A 258 74.70 56.74 -0.17
CA ILE A 258 76.04 56.24 0.19
C ILE A 258 76.96 57.40 0.57
N LYS A 259 76.98 58.48 -0.22
CA LYS A 259 77.79 59.67 0.07
C LYS A 259 77.42 60.29 1.42
N LYS A 260 76.13 60.38 1.73
CA LYS A 260 75.64 60.89 3.02
C LYS A 260 75.99 59.98 4.20
N ILE A 261 76.07 58.66 3.98
CA ILE A 261 76.55 57.71 4.98
C ILE A 261 78.05 57.92 5.24
N ASP A 262 78.83 58.21 4.21
CA ASP A 262 80.28 58.42 4.33
C ASP A 262 80.66 59.72 5.08
N GLU A 263 79.79 60.73 5.05
CA GLU A 263 79.94 62.03 5.74
C GLU A 263 79.69 61.98 7.26
N LEU A 264 79.22 60.86 7.83
CA LEU A 264 79.01 60.72 9.28
C LEU A 264 80.33 60.65 10.07
N ASP A 265 80.37 61.10 11.33
CA ASP A 265 81.60 61.05 12.15
C ASP A 265 81.80 59.71 12.87
N SER A 266 80.74 58.92 13.06
CA SER A 266 80.76 57.69 13.86
C SER A 266 80.89 56.42 13.00
N ASP A 267 81.97 55.66 13.19
CA ASP A 267 82.22 54.41 12.45
C ASP A 267 81.18 53.31 12.71
N THR A 268 80.62 53.25 13.92
CA THR A 268 79.56 52.30 14.24
C THR A 268 78.28 52.60 13.45
N GLN A 269 77.89 53.87 13.34
CA GLN A 269 76.73 54.30 12.54
C GLN A 269 76.92 53.99 11.06
N LYS A 270 78.12 54.25 10.50
CA LYS A 270 78.47 53.90 9.11
C LYS A 270 78.29 52.41 8.83
N ASN A 271 78.85 51.57 9.68
CA ASN A 271 78.78 50.12 9.50
C ASN A 271 77.36 49.58 9.63
N THR A 272 76.55 50.11 10.56
CA THR A 272 75.14 49.71 10.68
C THR A 272 74.30 50.12 9.47
N LEU A 273 74.50 51.32 8.91
CA LEU A 273 73.75 51.81 7.76
C LEU A 273 74.16 51.08 6.48
N ARG A 274 75.45 50.79 6.29
CA ARG A 274 75.95 49.94 5.20
C ARG A 274 75.35 48.53 5.28
N ALA A 275 75.32 47.92 6.47
CA ALA A 275 74.69 46.60 6.65
C ALA A 275 73.19 46.63 6.31
N LEU A 276 72.47 47.69 6.69
CA LEU A 276 71.06 47.87 6.36
C LEU A 276 70.82 48.01 4.84
N MET A 277 71.71 48.70 4.13
CA MET A 277 71.65 48.83 2.66
C MET A 277 71.82 47.50 1.91
N TYR A 278 72.54 46.54 2.49
CA TYR A 278 72.69 45.18 1.93
C TYR A 278 71.61 44.20 2.41
N SER A 279 70.81 44.54 3.42
CA SER A 279 69.70 43.70 3.90
C SER A 279 68.69 43.29 2.80
N PRO A 280 68.34 44.13 1.81
CA PRO A 280 67.47 43.73 0.70
C PRO A 280 68.02 42.59 -0.17
N LEU A 281 69.35 42.42 -0.26
CA LEU A 281 69.96 41.31 -1.01
C LEU A 281 69.69 39.96 -0.35
N ILE A 282 69.66 39.93 0.99
CA ILE A 282 69.27 38.73 1.75
C ILE A 282 67.79 38.40 1.49
N GLY A 283 66.94 39.43 1.46
CA GLY A 283 65.53 39.29 1.09
C GLY A 283 65.31 38.76 -0.34
N LEU A 284 66.20 39.12 -1.27
CA LEU A 284 66.15 38.68 -2.66
C LEU A 284 66.27 37.14 -2.79
N CYS A 285 67.13 36.51 -1.99
CA CYS A 285 67.22 35.04 -1.95
C CYS A 285 65.89 34.37 -1.55
N SER A 286 65.17 34.94 -0.58
CA SER A 286 63.85 34.44 -0.16
C SER A 286 62.79 34.67 -1.24
N ILE A 287 62.84 35.81 -1.93
CA ILE A 287 61.96 36.11 -3.07
C ILE A 287 62.18 35.10 -4.20
N ILE A 288 63.43 34.80 -4.56
CA ILE A 288 63.76 33.81 -5.60
C ILE A 288 63.16 32.44 -5.25
N LYS A 289 63.32 31.97 -4.01
CA LYS A 289 62.75 30.68 -3.57
C LYS A 289 61.22 30.65 -3.69
N MET A 290 60.54 31.73 -3.26
CA MET A 290 59.07 31.81 -3.37
C MET A 290 58.60 31.90 -4.82
N VAL A 291 59.27 32.69 -5.66
CA VAL A 291 58.97 32.82 -7.09
C VAL A 291 59.17 31.49 -7.81
N TRP A 292 60.29 30.81 -7.57
CA TRP A 292 60.58 29.49 -8.12
C TRP A 292 59.51 28.47 -7.72
N GLY A 293 59.14 28.45 -6.44
CA GLY A 293 58.13 27.56 -5.92
C GLY A 293 56.73 27.80 -6.49
N ARG A 294 56.39 29.05 -6.85
CA ARG A 294 55.03 29.39 -7.33
C ARG A 294 54.90 29.44 -8.86
N LEU A 295 55.93 29.88 -9.59
CA LEU A 295 55.87 30.08 -11.04
C LEU A 295 56.59 29.01 -11.86
N PHE A 296 57.59 28.32 -11.32
CA PHE A 296 58.44 27.41 -12.12
C PHE A 296 58.32 25.94 -11.70
N SER A 297 58.18 25.64 -10.41
CA SER A 297 58.00 24.25 -9.94
C SER A 297 56.65 23.67 -10.40
N ARG A 298 56.67 22.58 -11.17
CA ARG A 298 55.47 21.84 -11.61
C ARG A 298 54.79 21.15 -10.43
N GLU A 299 55.56 20.50 -9.57
CA GLU A 299 55.07 19.78 -8.40
C GLU A 299 54.28 20.70 -7.45
N ASN A 300 54.80 21.89 -7.16
CA ASN A 300 54.10 22.83 -6.29
C ASN A 300 52.81 23.40 -6.90
N LYS A 301 52.75 23.51 -8.24
CA LYS A 301 51.53 23.93 -8.94
C LYS A 301 50.45 22.85 -8.86
N GLU A 302 50.83 21.59 -9.07
CA GLU A 302 49.92 20.45 -8.98
C GLU A 302 49.36 20.31 -7.55
N ARG A 303 50.24 20.27 -6.54
CA ARG A 303 49.83 20.23 -5.12
C ARG A 303 48.87 21.36 -4.76
N LYS A 304 49.11 22.58 -5.27
CA LYS A 304 48.24 23.72 -4.97
C LYS A 304 46.90 23.63 -5.67
N LYS A 305 46.85 23.14 -6.92
CA LYS A 305 45.59 22.86 -7.63
C LYS A 305 44.76 21.82 -6.87
N ASP A 306 45.39 20.75 -6.40
CA ASP A 306 44.71 19.71 -5.63
C ASP A 306 44.14 20.25 -4.32
N THR A 307 44.93 21.07 -3.61
CA THR A 307 44.47 21.72 -2.36
C THR A 307 43.28 22.67 -2.62
N ILE A 308 43.30 23.43 -3.71
CA ILE A 308 42.19 24.33 -4.09
C ILE A 308 40.94 23.50 -4.41
N ASN A 309 41.08 22.43 -5.20
CA ASN A 309 39.98 21.54 -5.55
C ASN A 309 39.40 20.85 -4.31
N GLU A 310 40.23 20.38 -3.38
CA GLU A 310 39.79 19.77 -2.12
C GLU A 310 39.02 20.77 -1.24
N ASN A 311 39.51 22.01 -1.12
CA ASN A 311 38.84 23.05 -0.35
C ASN A 311 37.51 23.47 -0.97
N LEU A 312 37.45 23.60 -2.29
CA LEU A 312 36.20 23.88 -3.01
C LEU A 312 35.22 22.72 -2.81
N ASN A 313 35.66 21.48 -2.96
CA ASN A 313 34.83 20.30 -2.71
C ASN A 313 34.27 20.28 -1.28
N LYS A 314 35.10 20.51 -0.26
CA LYS A 314 34.62 20.60 1.13
C LYS A 314 33.59 21.72 1.33
N LYS A 315 33.82 22.89 0.73
CA LYS A 315 32.92 24.05 0.84
C LYS A 315 31.55 23.81 0.20
N PHE A 316 31.50 23.06 -0.89
CA PHE A 316 30.25 22.78 -1.60
C PHE A 316 29.54 21.50 -1.10
N VAL A 317 30.27 20.48 -0.65
CA VAL A 317 29.68 19.24 -0.09
C VAL A 317 28.97 19.49 1.25
N HIS A 318 29.45 20.42 2.08
CA HIS A 318 28.75 20.75 3.33
C HIS A 318 27.44 21.54 3.13
N LYS A 319 27.19 22.07 1.93
CA LYS A 319 26.01 22.88 1.65
C LYS A 319 24.83 22.08 1.08
N ASP A 320 25.08 20.84 0.62
CA ASP A 320 24.05 19.96 0.06
C ASP A 320 23.41 19.03 1.13
N ASN A 321 23.96 18.99 2.36
CA ASN A 321 23.51 18.12 3.46
C ASN A 321 22.77 18.86 4.59
N GLY A 322 22.38 20.12 4.40
CA GLY A 322 21.59 20.91 5.33
C GLY A 322 20.56 21.73 4.58
#